data_AF-A0A1F4BVA2-F1
#
_entry.id   AF-A0A1F4BVA2-F1
#
_cell.length_a   1.000
_cell.length_b   1.000
_cell.length_c   1.000
_cell.angle_alpha   90.00
_cell.angle_beta   90.00
_cell.angle_gamma   90.00
#
_symmetry.space_group_name_H-M   'P 1'
#
loop_
_entity.id
_entity.type
_entity.pdbx_description
1 polymer ?
#
loop_
_entity_poly.entity_id
_entity_poly.type
_entity_poly.pdbx_seq_one_letter_code
_entity_poly.pdbx_strand_id
1 'polypeptide(L)'
;MRALIAAVAALAISALHPWDAGAQQLYRWVDKDGRVHYTQQPPPRGAAKSVQQRNMGGSSVVETSTPTYSLQQAMKNYPVTLYTAPACKEGCAEARQLLAKRGVPFREVNVTDEQSSEALKKATGDNKVPALTVGSAVQIGYQPQAIQTALDSAGYPKSAAFTKLPSLPPPPLASEPSPEPDAAARAPEPDAAQQR
;
A
#
# COMPACT_ATOMS: atom_id res chain seq x y z
N MET A 1 -29.32 77.10 -8.23
CA MET A 1 -28.50 78.18 -8.83
C MET A 1 -27.09 78.02 -8.28
N ARG A 2 -26.10 77.72 -9.15
CA ARG A 2 -24.63 77.71 -8.91
C ARG A 2 -24.10 76.64 -7.93
N ALA A 3 -22.95 76.00 -8.11
CA ALA A 3 -22.00 75.86 -9.21
C ALA A 3 -21.05 74.71 -8.82
N LEU A 4 -20.44 74.10 -9.84
CA LEU A 4 -19.34 73.14 -9.76
C LEU A 4 -18.12 73.69 -8.98
N ILE A 5 -17.26 72.75 -8.52
CA ILE A 5 -15.78 72.71 -8.64
C ILE A 5 -15.15 72.20 -7.34
N ALA A 6 -14.45 71.05 -7.43
CA ALA A 6 -13.03 70.89 -7.07
C ALA A 6 -12.72 69.42 -6.74
N ALA A 7 -12.10 68.74 -7.70
CA ALA A 7 -11.33 67.53 -7.41
C ALA A 7 -10.01 67.95 -6.74
N VAL A 8 -9.72 67.40 -5.56
CA VAL A 8 -8.37 67.30 -5.01
C VAL A 8 -8.22 65.90 -4.42
N ALA A 9 -7.32 65.13 -5.03
CA ALA A 9 -6.89 63.82 -4.59
C ALA A 9 -5.91 63.95 -3.41
N ALA A 10 -6.00 63.07 -2.40
CA ALA A 10 -4.85 62.42 -1.76
C ALA A 10 -5.26 61.50 -0.59
N LEU A 11 -4.95 60.21 -0.75
CA LEU A 11 -4.40 59.29 0.25
C LEU A 11 -5.05 59.22 1.66
N ALA A 12 -5.92 58.22 1.82
CA ALA A 12 -6.08 57.52 3.09
C ALA A 12 -6.22 56.02 2.81
N ILE A 13 -5.10 55.36 2.47
CA ILE A 13 -5.04 53.91 2.37
C ILE A 13 -4.83 53.38 3.78
N SER A 14 -5.89 52.80 4.33
CA SER A 14 -5.95 52.13 5.62
C SER A 14 -4.80 51.12 5.77
N ALA A 15 -3.92 51.34 6.74
CA ALA A 15 -2.93 50.36 7.16
C ALA A 15 -3.63 49.22 7.92
N LEU A 16 -4.16 48.25 7.19
CA LEU A 16 -4.41 46.91 7.73
C LEU A 16 -3.05 46.22 7.83
N HIS A 17 -2.51 46.12 9.04
CA HIS A 17 -1.39 45.23 9.30
C HIS A 17 -1.86 43.78 9.09
N PRO A 18 -1.27 43.02 8.16
CA PRO A 18 -1.45 41.57 8.15
C PRO A 18 -0.78 41.02 9.42
N TRP A 19 -1.58 40.42 10.30
CA TRP A 19 -1.06 39.51 11.32
C TRP A 19 -0.39 38.36 10.56
N ASP A 20 0.94 38.31 10.57
CA ASP A 20 1.66 37.12 10.15
C ASP A 20 1.24 35.95 11.05
N ALA A 21 0.36 35.12 10.51
CA ALA A 21 0.03 33.82 11.09
C ALA A 21 1.26 32.92 10.93
N GLY A 22 2.21 33.05 11.87
CA GLY A 22 3.36 32.17 11.95
C GLY A 22 2.89 30.72 12.11
N ALA A 23 3.08 29.92 11.07
CA ALA A 23 2.86 28.48 11.11
C ALA A 23 3.76 27.88 12.22
N GLN A 24 3.14 27.57 13.36
CA GLN A 24 3.80 26.94 14.49
C GLN A 24 4.27 25.53 14.07
N GLN A 25 5.56 25.39 13.76
CA GLN A 25 6.16 24.11 13.38
C GLN A 25 6.36 23.25 14.63
N LEU A 26 5.54 22.20 14.78
CA LEU A 26 5.62 21.28 15.92
C LEU A 26 6.47 20.07 15.49
N TYR A 27 7.61 19.88 16.14
CA TYR A 27 8.50 18.75 15.93
C TYR A 27 8.14 17.62 16.88
N ARG A 28 7.88 16.44 16.32
CA ARG A 28 7.74 15.20 17.08
C ARG A 28 9.01 14.38 16.95
N TRP A 29 9.60 13.96 18.07
CA TRP A 29 10.75 13.07 18.05
C TRP A 29 10.67 12.02 19.16
N VAL A 30 11.42 10.93 18.99
CA VAL A 30 11.50 9.84 19.95
C VAL A 30 12.91 9.79 20.52
N ASP A 31 13.02 9.83 21.85
CA ASP A 31 14.30 9.73 22.54
C ASP A 31 14.81 8.28 22.59
N LYS A 32 16.02 8.09 23.11
CA LYS A 32 16.66 6.76 23.22
C LYS A 32 15.91 5.79 24.14
N ASP A 33 15.06 6.31 25.02
CA ASP A 33 14.28 5.57 26.02
C ASP A 33 12.85 5.28 25.51
N GLY A 34 12.55 5.64 24.26
CA GLY A 34 11.28 5.35 23.58
C GLY A 34 10.16 6.36 23.86
N ARG A 35 10.44 7.49 24.53
CA ARG A 35 9.42 8.50 24.85
C ARG A 35 9.27 9.49 23.69
N VAL A 36 8.02 9.82 23.40
CA VAL A 36 7.65 10.76 22.32
C VAL A 36 7.61 12.17 22.88
N HIS A 37 8.38 13.07 22.27
CA HIS A 37 8.44 14.49 22.60
C HIS A 37 7.81 15.32 21.49
N TYR A 38 7.05 16.34 21.87
CA TYR A 38 6.49 17.36 20.97
C TYR A 38 7.08 18.71 21.36
N THR A 39 7.83 19.36 20.47
CA THR A 39 8.55 20.60 20.75
C THR A 39 8.42 21.59 19.60
N GLN A 40 8.34 22.88 19.93
CA GLN A 40 8.37 23.99 18.96
C GLN A 40 9.81 24.36 18.54
N GLN A 41 10.81 23.79 19.23
CA GLN A 41 12.23 24.00 18.98
C GLN A 41 12.85 22.73 18.37
N PRO A 42 13.64 22.81 17.28
CA PRO A 42 14.29 21.64 16.68
C PRO A 42 15.17 20.91 17.70
N PRO A 43 15.17 19.56 17.72
CA PRO A 43 15.89 18.80 18.74
C PRO A 43 17.41 19.00 18.63
N PRO A 44 18.13 19.02 19.76
CA PRO A 44 19.59 19.17 19.77
C PRO A 44 20.25 18.03 18.99
N ARG A 45 21.32 18.36 18.25
CA ARG A 45 22.03 17.41 17.38
C ARG A 45 22.52 16.22 18.22
N GLY A 46 22.04 15.03 17.88
CA GLY A 46 22.43 13.76 18.53
C GLY A 46 21.43 13.18 19.54
N ALA A 47 20.34 13.89 19.89
CA ALA A 47 19.34 13.37 20.83
C ALA A 47 18.21 12.54 20.18
N ALA A 48 17.92 12.76 18.90
CA ALA A 48 16.74 12.19 18.23
C ALA A 48 17.08 11.07 17.24
N LYS A 49 16.41 9.91 17.37
CA LYS A 49 16.46 8.83 16.36
C LYS A 49 15.57 9.10 15.14
N SER A 50 14.60 10.00 15.27
CA SER A 50 13.70 10.41 14.17
C SER A 50 13.08 11.77 14.48
N VAL A 51 13.13 12.70 13.52
CA VAL A 51 12.55 14.04 13.63
C VAL A 51 11.44 14.17 12.58
N GLN A 52 10.18 14.27 13.02
CA GLN A 52 9.05 14.59 12.15
C GLN A 52 8.63 16.04 12.40
N GLN A 53 8.70 16.88 11.37
CA GLN A 53 8.15 18.23 11.41
C GLN A 53 6.68 18.17 10.97
N ARG A 54 5.74 18.56 11.84
CA ARG A 54 4.33 18.72 11.47
C ARG A 54 4.02 20.20 11.29
N ASN A 55 3.66 20.59 10.07
CA ASN A 55 3.01 21.88 9.81
C ASN A 55 1.52 21.75 10.14
N MET A 56 1.03 22.55 11.07
CA MET A 56 -0.42 22.72 11.28
C MET A 56 -0.94 23.83 10.37
N GLY A 57 -1.28 23.47 9.14
CA GLY A 57 -1.88 24.38 8.17
C GLY A 57 -2.45 23.58 7.00
N GLY A 58 -3.74 23.24 7.09
CA GLY A 58 -4.49 22.53 6.06
C GLY A 58 -4.51 21.01 6.23
N SER A 59 -5.68 20.49 6.58
CA SER A 59 -6.04 19.07 6.65
C SER A 59 -5.30 18.25 7.71
N SER A 60 -5.98 18.00 8.82
CA SER A 60 -5.62 17.01 9.82
C SER A 60 -5.28 15.68 9.14
N VAL A 61 -3.99 15.38 9.00
CA VAL A 61 -3.50 14.04 8.68
C VAL A 61 -3.74 13.20 9.92
N VAL A 62 -4.96 12.66 10.04
CA VAL A 62 -5.20 11.51 10.89
C VAL A 62 -4.47 10.37 10.23
N GLU A 63 -3.36 10.00 10.84
CA GLU A 63 -2.53 8.86 10.47
C GLU A 63 -3.27 7.57 10.86
N THR A 64 -4.39 7.28 10.19
CA THR A 64 -5.16 6.06 10.38
C THR A 64 -4.69 5.02 9.37
N SER A 65 -3.62 4.30 9.70
CA SER A 65 -3.15 3.13 8.94
C SER A 65 -4.07 1.92 9.07
N THR A 66 -5.21 2.07 9.74
CA THR A 66 -6.16 0.99 10.01
C THR A 66 -7.27 1.02 8.95
N PRO A 67 -7.47 -0.07 8.18
CA PRO A 67 -8.61 -0.18 7.27
C PRO A 67 -9.93 -0.02 8.04
N THR A 68 -10.95 0.56 7.41
CA THR A 68 -12.28 0.69 8.03
C THR A 68 -12.85 -0.66 8.42
N TYR A 69 -13.73 -0.68 9.42
CA TYR A 69 -14.38 -1.92 9.87
C TYR A 69 -15.09 -2.69 8.74
N SER A 70 -15.78 -1.98 7.84
CA SER A 70 -16.44 -2.60 6.69
C SER A 70 -15.45 -3.28 5.75
N LEU A 71 -14.30 -2.65 5.49
CA LEU A 71 -13.25 -3.23 4.68
C LEU A 71 -12.58 -4.42 5.38
N GLN A 72 -12.30 -4.32 6.67
CA GLN A 72 -11.75 -5.44 7.46
C GLN A 72 -12.67 -6.66 7.42
N GLN A 73 -13.98 -6.44 7.57
CA GLN A 73 -14.98 -7.50 7.51
C GLN A 73 -15.05 -8.14 6.11
N ALA A 74 -15.00 -7.34 5.04
CA ALA A 74 -14.95 -7.85 3.67
C ALA A 74 -13.69 -8.69 3.42
N MET A 75 -12.52 -8.23 3.85
CA MET A 75 -11.25 -8.96 3.72
C MET A 75 -11.26 -10.31 4.43
N LYS A 76 -11.88 -10.36 5.62
CA LYS A 76 -11.98 -11.60 6.40
C LYS A 76 -12.91 -12.62 5.75
N ASN A 77 -14.04 -12.18 5.23
CA ASN A 77 -15.08 -13.08 4.71
C ASN A 77 -14.87 -13.45 3.25
N TYR A 78 -14.29 -12.55 2.46
CA TYR A 78 -14.17 -12.67 1.00
C TYR A 78 -12.77 -12.27 0.52
N PRO A 79 -11.70 -12.97 0.95
CA PRO A 79 -10.35 -12.62 0.56
C PRO A 79 -10.18 -12.60 -0.96
N VAL A 80 -9.41 -11.63 -1.45
CA VAL A 80 -9.19 -11.41 -2.88
C VAL A 80 -7.83 -11.95 -3.29
N THR A 81 -7.79 -12.84 -4.30
CA THR A 81 -6.54 -13.30 -4.92
C THR A 81 -6.57 -13.05 -6.42
N LEU A 82 -5.55 -12.34 -6.92
CA LEU A 82 -5.31 -12.11 -8.34
C LEU A 82 -4.22 -13.05 -8.84
N TYR A 83 -4.52 -13.82 -9.87
CA TYR A 83 -3.58 -14.67 -10.58
C TYR A 83 -3.14 -13.98 -11.86
N THR A 84 -1.83 -13.88 -12.05
CA THR A 84 -1.18 -13.21 -13.19
C THR A 84 -0.11 -14.12 -13.78
N ALA A 85 0.44 -13.77 -14.94
CA ALA A 85 1.62 -14.43 -15.49
C ALA A 85 2.47 -13.41 -16.26
N PRO A 86 3.77 -13.65 -16.51
CA PRO A 86 4.62 -12.70 -17.23
C PRO A 86 4.16 -12.40 -18.66
N ALA A 87 3.52 -13.37 -19.31
CA ALA A 87 2.94 -13.21 -20.64
C ALA A 87 1.68 -12.32 -20.65
N CYS A 88 1.02 -12.18 -19.48
CA CYS A 88 -0.17 -11.34 -19.31
C CYS A 88 0.25 -9.92 -18.97
N LYS A 89 0.34 -9.07 -19.99
CA LYS A 89 0.77 -7.67 -19.85
C LYS A 89 -0.40 -6.77 -19.42
N GLU A 90 -1.20 -6.34 -20.38
CA GLU A 90 -2.22 -5.29 -20.19
C GLU A 90 -3.33 -5.71 -19.23
N GLY A 91 -4.04 -6.80 -19.51
CA GLY A 91 -5.17 -7.22 -18.66
C GLY A 91 -4.80 -7.49 -17.19
N CYS A 92 -3.58 -7.99 -16.93
CA CYS A 92 -3.09 -8.16 -15.56
C CYS A 92 -2.72 -6.82 -14.91
N ALA A 93 -2.12 -5.88 -15.66
CA ALA A 93 -1.82 -4.54 -15.16
C ALA A 93 -3.13 -3.78 -14.83
N GLU A 94 -4.12 -3.84 -15.71
CA GLU A 94 -5.42 -3.18 -15.51
C GLU A 94 -6.18 -3.78 -14.32
N ALA A 95 -6.16 -5.10 -14.14
CA ALA A 95 -6.75 -5.75 -12.97
C ALA A 95 -6.12 -5.24 -11.66
N ARG A 96 -4.78 -5.16 -11.58
CA ARG A 96 -4.07 -4.59 -10.42
C ARG A 96 -4.46 -3.13 -10.18
N GLN A 97 -4.52 -2.32 -11.24
CA GLN A 97 -4.89 -0.92 -11.15
C GLN A 97 -6.32 -0.73 -10.65
N LEU A 98 -7.26 -1.55 -11.11
CA LEU A 98 -8.65 -1.52 -10.65
C LEU A 98 -8.74 -1.79 -9.14
N LEU A 99 -8.08 -2.86 -8.68
CA LEU A 99 -8.05 -3.23 -7.26
C LEU A 99 -7.38 -2.13 -6.41
N ALA A 100 -6.24 -1.61 -6.88
CA ALA A 100 -5.51 -0.53 -6.20
C ALA A 100 -6.31 0.77 -6.13
N LYS A 101 -6.96 1.18 -7.24
CA LYS A 101 -7.82 2.37 -7.29
C LYS A 101 -8.98 2.28 -6.30
N ARG A 102 -9.49 1.07 -6.10
CA ARG A 102 -10.56 0.77 -5.15
C ARG A 102 -10.05 0.58 -3.71
N GLY A 103 -8.74 0.53 -3.52
CA GLY A 103 -8.10 0.26 -2.23
C GLY A 103 -8.32 -1.17 -1.73
N VAL A 104 -8.67 -2.11 -2.60
CA VAL A 104 -8.92 -3.50 -2.20
C VAL A 104 -7.57 -4.18 -1.93
N PRO A 105 -7.28 -4.66 -0.71
CA PRO A 105 -6.10 -5.47 -0.48
C PRO A 105 -6.29 -6.85 -1.10
N PHE A 106 -5.30 -7.31 -1.86
CA PHE A 106 -5.32 -8.60 -2.53
C PHE A 106 -3.99 -9.32 -2.42
N ARG A 107 -4.03 -10.66 -2.48
CA ARG A 107 -2.85 -11.48 -2.72
C ARG A 107 -2.63 -11.62 -4.21
N GLU A 108 -1.39 -11.49 -4.67
CA GLU A 108 -1.04 -11.78 -6.05
C GLU A 108 -0.28 -13.11 -6.17
N VAL A 109 -0.67 -13.93 -7.14
CA VAL A 109 0.03 -15.15 -7.52
C VAL A 109 0.53 -15.00 -8.95
N ASN A 110 1.84 -14.99 -9.10
CA ASN A 110 2.46 -15.06 -10.42
C ASN A 110 2.56 -16.53 -10.84
N VAL A 111 1.96 -16.87 -11.97
CA VAL A 111 1.89 -18.22 -12.50
C VAL A 111 3.07 -18.44 -13.44
N THR A 112 4.17 -18.95 -12.87
CA THR A 112 5.44 -19.19 -13.56
C THR A 112 5.89 -20.65 -13.53
N ASP A 113 5.41 -21.41 -12.57
CA ASP A 113 5.80 -22.80 -12.30
C ASP A 113 4.56 -23.71 -12.19
N GLU A 114 4.78 -25.02 -12.18
CA GLU A 114 3.70 -26.00 -12.15
C GLU A 114 2.83 -25.87 -10.89
N GLN A 115 3.42 -25.61 -9.72
CA GLN A 115 2.68 -25.44 -8.47
C GLN A 115 1.74 -24.23 -8.52
N SER A 116 2.20 -23.10 -9.07
CA SER A 116 1.38 -21.91 -9.27
C SER A 116 0.27 -22.12 -10.30
N SER A 117 0.51 -22.94 -11.34
CA SER A 117 -0.48 -23.31 -12.34
C SER A 117 -1.58 -24.22 -11.75
N GLU A 118 -1.21 -25.16 -10.89
CA GLU A 118 -2.18 -25.97 -10.15
C GLU A 118 -3.00 -25.13 -9.18
N ALA A 119 -2.38 -24.17 -8.50
CA ALA A 119 -3.08 -23.27 -7.59
C ALA A 119 -4.13 -22.44 -8.34
N LEU A 120 -3.82 -21.96 -9.55
CA LEU A 120 -4.76 -21.30 -10.44
C LEU A 120 -5.92 -22.23 -10.82
N LYS A 121 -5.60 -23.46 -11.28
CA LYS A 121 -6.62 -24.44 -11.68
C LYS A 121 -7.55 -24.83 -10.54
N LYS A 122 -6.99 -25.07 -9.36
CA LYS A 122 -7.74 -25.43 -8.15
C LYS A 122 -8.65 -24.29 -7.69
N ALA A 123 -8.20 -23.05 -7.78
CA ALA A 123 -8.96 -21.90 -7.33
C ALA A 123 -10.03 -21.46 -8.34
N THR A 124 -9.80 -21.65 -9.63
CA THR A 124 -10.62 -21.03 -10.69
C THR A 124 -11.27 -22.01 -11.66
N GLY A 125 -10.84 -23.27 -11.68
CA GLY A 125 -11.28 -24.29 -12.63
C GLY A 125 -10.70 -24.16 -14.05
N ASP A 126 -9.95 -23.09 -14.32
CA ASP A 126 -9.33 -22.79 -15.62
C ASP A 126 -7.82 -22.48 -15.43
N ASN A 127 -7.06 -22.42 -16.53
CA ASN A 127 -5.64 -22.06 -16.54
C ASN A 127 -5.38 -20.71 -17.24
N LYS A 128 -6.44 -19.90 -17.42
CA LYS A 128 -6.34 -18.57 -18.04
C LYS A 128 -6.03 -17.48 -17.02
N VAL A 129 -5.21 -16.53 -17.43
CA VAL A 129 -4.90 -15.30 -16.69
C VAL A 129 -5.27 -14.06 -17.53
N PRO A 130 -5.60 -12.91 -16.92
CA PRO A 130 -5.76 -12.72 -15.48
C PRO A 130 -6.97 -13.49 -14.93
N ALA A 131 -6.89 -13.97 -13.70
CA ALA A 131 -8.03 -14.53 -12.99
C ALA A 131 -8.11 -13.95 -11.58
N LEU A 132 -9.31 -13.66 -11.11
CA LEU A 132 -9.55 -13.08 -9.80
C LEU A 132 -10.49 -13.98 -9.02
N THR A 133 -10.15 -14.22 -7.76
CA THR A 133 -11.07 -14.84 -6.79
C THR A 133 -11.45 -13.81 -5.74
N VAL A 134 -12.73 -13.78 -5.37
CA VAL A 134 -13.28 -12.94 -4.30
C VAL A 134 -14.08 -13.86 -3.39
N GLY A 135 -13.44 -14.39 -2.34
CA GLY A 135 -13.98 -15.52 -1.59
C GLY A 135 -14.20 -16.73 -2.51
N SER A 136 -15.45 -17.16 -2.67
CA SER A 136 -15.83 -18.27 -3.57
C SER A 136 -16.16 -17.82 -5.01
N ALA A 137 -16.31 -16.52 -5.25
CA ALA A 137 -16.60 -16.01 -6.58
C ALA A 137 -15.33 -16.02 -7.43
N VAL A 138 -15.44 -16.49 -8.68
CA VAL A 138 -14.33 -16.59 -9.64
C VAL A 138 -14.65 -15.72 -10.85
N GLN A 139 -13.67 -14.92 -11.26
CA GLN A 139 -13.70 -14.13 -12.48
C GLN A 139 -12.49 -14.49 -13.35
N ILE A 140 -12.74 -15.02 -14.54
CA ILE A 140 -11.69 -15.30 -15.53
C ILE A 140 -11.62 -14.15 -16.54
N GLY A 141 -10.41 -13.74 -16.90
CA GLY A 141 -10.15 -12.61 -17.80
C GLY A 141 -10.37 -11.26 -17.13
N TYR A 142 -9.91 -10.20 -17.81
CA TYR A 142 -10.14 -8.84 -17.35
C TYR A 142 -11.50 -8.34 -17.83
N GLN A 143 -12.44 -8.21 -16.90
CA GLN A 143 -13.77 -7.65 -17.13
C GLN A 143 -14.06 -6.62 -16.03
N PRO A 144 -13.83 -5.32 -16.28
CA PRO A 144 -13.83 -4.32 -15.21
C PRO A 144 -15.16 -4.19 -14.49
N GLN A 145 -16.28 -4.32 -15.20
CA GLN A 145 -17.62 -4.29 -14.61
C GLN A 145 -17.88 -5.53 -13.76
N ALA A 146 -17.49 -6.72 -14.23
CA ALA A 146 -17.71 -7.97 -13.49
C ALA A 146 -16.87 -8.01 -12.20
N ILE A 147 -15.60 -7.58 -12.28
CA ILE A 147 -14.72 -7.43 -11.10
C ILE A 147 -15.34 -6.44 -10.10
N GLN A 148 -15.83 -5.29 -10.56
CA GLN A 148 -16.46 -4.31 -9.66
C GLN A 148 -17.72 -4.85 -8.99
N THR A 149 -18.57 -5.56 -9.72
CA THR A 149 -19.78 -6.19 -9.18
C THR A 149 -19.44 -7.27 -8.16
N ALA A 150 -18.41 -8.09 -8.41
CA ALA A 150 -17.97 -9.10 -7.46
C ALA A 150 -17.44 -8.48 -6.15
N LEU A 151 -16.71 -7.37 -6.25
CA LEU A 151 -16.23 -6.63 -5.08
C LEU A 151 -17.39 -5.93 -4.34
N ASP A 152 -18.37 -5.38 -5.07
CA ASP A 152 -19.58 -4.78 -4.50
C ASP A 152 -20.38 -5.82 -3.70
N SER A 153 -20.63 -7.00 -4.27
CA SER A 153 -21.40 -8.06 -3.63
C SER A 153 -20.68 -8.67 -2.42
N ALA A 154 -19.35 -8.66 -2.43
CA ALA A 154 -18.51 -9.05 -1.30
C ALA A 154 -18.39 -7.96 -0.20
N GLY A 155 -19.02 -6.80 -0.38
CA GLY A 155 -19.04 -5.73 0.62
C GLY A 155 -17.79 -4.85 0.65
N TYR A 156 -16.93 -4.92 -0.38
CA TYR A 156 -15.81 -4.00 -0.51
C TYR A 156 -16.30 -2.58 -0.85
N PRO A 157 -15.82 -1.53 -0.17
CA PRO A 157 -16.20 -0.16 -0.48
C PRO A 157 -15.84 0.21 -1.93
N LYS A 158 -16.65 1.09 -2.54
CA LYS A 158 -16.51 1.51 -3.95
C LYS A 158 -15.33 2.47 -4.19
N SER A 159 -14.80 3.05 -3.14
CA SER A 159 -13.60 3.86 -3.15
C SER A 159 -12.71 3.45 -1.99
N ALA A 160 -11.41 3.71 -2.14
CA ALA A 160 -10.44 3.52 -1.08
C ALA A 160 -10.87 4.32 0.16
N ALA A 161 -11.44 3.65 1.15
CA ALA A 161 -11.71 4.22 2.47
C ALA A 161 -10.42 4.20 3.31
N PHE A 162 -9.32 4.68 2.72
CA PHE A 162 -8.04 4.84 3.37
C PHE A 162 -7.64 6.30 3.21
N THR A 163 -7.25 6.94 4.30
CA THR A 163 -6.64 8.28 4.22
C THR A 163 -5.22 8.20 3.60
N LYS A 164 -4.64 7.01 3.46
CA LYS A 164 -3.41 6.72 2.69
C LYS A 164 -3.30 5.22 2.37
N LEU A 165 -3.00 4.86 1.12
CA LEU A 165 -2.86 3.46 0.69
C LEU A 165 -1.67 2.80 1.43
N PRO A 166 -1.81 1.59 2.02
CA PRO A 166 -0.66 0.86 2.52
C PRO A 166 0.26 0.52 1.35
N SER A 167 1.53 0.91 1.44
CA SER A 167 2.56 0.29 0.60
C SER A 167 2.64 -1.17 1.01
N LEU A 168 2.20 -2.08 0.13
CA LEU A 168 2.52 -3.49 0.26
C LEU A 168 4.05 -3.59 0.35
N PRO A 169 4.63 -4.22 1.39
CA PRO A 169 6.03 -4.54 1.34
C PRO A 169 6.26 -5.40 0.08
N PRO A 170 7.35 -5.16 -0.67
CA PRO A 170 7.69 -6.05 -1.78
C PRO A 170 7.72 -7.49 -1.22
N PRO A 171 7.26 -8.49 -2.02
CA PRO A 171 7.45 -9.88 -1.61
C PRO A 171 8.93 -10.03 -1.21
N PRO A 172 9.25 -10.75 -0.11
CA PRO A 172 10.63 -10.98 0.23
C PRO A 172 11.30 -11.50 -1.04
N LEU A 173 12.29 -10.74 -1.53
CA LEU A 173 13.20 -11.21 -2.56
C LEU A 173 13.58 -12.61 -2.10
N ALA A 174 13.29 -13.58 -2.96
CA ALA A 174 13.57 -14.98 -2.72
C ALA A 174 14.89 -15.07 -1.95
N SER A 175 14.85 -15.66 -0.76
CA SER A 175 16.06 -15.99 -0.02
C SER A 175 17.02 -16.59 -1.04
N GLU A 176 18.14 -15.91 -1.27
CA GLU A 176 19.23 -16.45 -2.07
C GLU A 176 19.41 -17.92 -1.65
N PRO A 177 19.50 -18.86 -2.61
CA PRO A 177 19.81 -20.23 -2.26
C PRO A 177 21.13 -20.20 -1.51
N SER A 178 21.08 -20.58 -0.24
CA SER A 178 22.27 -20.83 0.56
C SER A 178 23.15 -21.77 -0.26
N PRO A 179 24.40 -21.41 -0.57
CA PRO A 179 25.30 -22.32 -1.25
C PRO A 179 25.55 -23.50 -0.31
N GLU A 180 25.03 -24.67 -0.68
CA GLU A 180 25.60 -25.94 -0.21
C GLU A 180 27.07 -25.97 -0.67
N PRO A 181 28.04 -26.11 0.24
CA PRO A 181 29.39 -26.45 -0.15
C PRO A 181 29.41 -27.93 -0.55
N ASP A 182 29.45 -28.11 -1.86
CA ASP A 182 30.14 -29.13 -2.63
C ASP A 182 30.51 -30.46 -1.93
N ALA A 183 30.04 -31.52 -2.58
CA ALA A 183 30.47 -32.89 -2.41
C ALA A 183 31.99 -33.06 -2.64
N ALA A 184 32.74 -33.43 -1.60
CA ALA A 184 34.08 -34.01 -1.79
C ALA A 184 34.53 -34.88 -0.61
N ALA A 185 34.01 -36.10 -0.54
CA ALA A 185 34.79 -37.25 -0.07
C ALA A 185 34.26 -38.56 -0.69
N ARG A 186 34.80 -38.88 -1.87
CA ARG A 186 34.89 -40.25 -2.41
C ARG A 186 35.49 -41.17 -1.33
N ALA A 187 35.10 -42.44 -1.19
CA ALA A 187 35.49 -43.57 -2.06
C ALA A 187 34.87 -44.90 -1.51
N PRO A 188 35.00 -46.06 -2.20
CA PRO A 188 34.04 -47.18 -2.23
C PRO A 188 34.27 -48.33 -1.21
N GLU A 189 33.23 -49.19 -1.14
CA GLU A 189 33.00 -50.56 -0.57
C GLU A 189 34.21 -51.50 -0.32
N PRO A 190 34.12 -52.55 0.55
CA PRO A 190 33.33 -53.76 0.21
C PRO A 190 32.68 -54.59 1.36
N ASP A 191 31.66 -55.35 0.95
CA ASP A 191 31.25 -56.73 1.29
C ASP A 191 31.83 -57.42 2.55
N ALA A 192 30.95 -57.79 3.51
CA ALA A 192 31.03 -59.01 4.32
C ALA A 192 29.84 -59.12 5.31
N ALA A 193 28.82 -59.92 5.01
CA ALA A 193 28.00 -60.64 6.00
C ALA A 193 26.96 -61.59 5.35
N GLN A 194 27.44 -62.67 4.73
CA GLN A 194 26.66 -63.90 4.57
C GLN A 194 27.45 -65.02 5.25
N GLN A 195 27.01 -65.43 6.45
CA GLN A 195 27.13 -66.76 7.07
C GLN A 195 27.01 -66.64 8.60
N ARG A 196 25.86 -67.02 9.16
CA ARG A 196 25.69 -68.00 10.26
C ARG A 196 24.21 -68.26 10.50
#